data_AF-A0A4D4KPD6-F1
#
_entry.id   AF-A0A4D4KPD6-F1
#
_cell.length_a   1.000
_cell.length_b   1.000
_cell.length_c   1.000
_cell.angle_alpha   90.00
_cell.angle_beta   90.00
_cell.angle_gamma   90.00
#
_symmetry.space_group_name_H-M   'P 1'
#
loop_
_entity.id
_entity.type
_entity.pdbx_description
1 polymer ?
#
loop_
_entity_poly.entity_id
_entity_poly.type
_entity_poly.pdbx_seq_one_letter_code
_entity_poly.pdbx_strand_id
1 'polypeptide(L)'
;MTVDAGRRRQMYQAGFQRKSAEAEFTGPSEDFLRSLALVMRIQRATEEELSRVEELTLRTSQMNATGVHYSIAALRALLADPRHEVLVTTLTDRFGPHGAVGLQLLEKHASVWHLKLLATSCRVVSFGTGSVILGWLVGEASRAGVHLIADFRRTERNRMMEIAYRLAGFTGEPCECRAGLAPPREPGVERLHLLPEPHDSPPTMELHAPRLA
;
A
#
# COMPACT_ATOMS: atom_id res chain seq x y z
N MET A 1 13.60 14.40 30.59
CA MET A 1 12.24 13.97 30.18
C MET A 1 12.34 13.47 28.76
N THR A 2 12.14 12.17 28.54
CA THR A 2 12.57 11.48 27.32
C THR A 2 11.75 11.91 26.10
N VAL A 3 12.43 12.06 24.96
CA VAL A 3 11.87 12.44 23.63
C VAL A 3 10.61 11.62 23.27
N ASP A 4 10.54 10.40 23.78
CA ASP A 4 9.47 9.44 23.55
C ASP A 4 8.14 9.76 24.29
N ALA A 5 8.18 10.45 25.44
CA ALA A 5 6.98 10.93 26.12
C ALA A 5 6.35 12.13 25.37
N GLY A 6 7.20 13.00 24.80
CA GLY A 6 6.77 14.14 23.99
C GLY A 6 6.08 13.70 22.69
N ARG A 7 6.67 12.75 21.96
CA ARG A 7 6.06 12.19 20.73
C ARG A 7 4.73 11.51 21.01
N ARG A 8 4.61 10.74 22.11
CA ARG A 8 3.35 10.10 22.49
C ARG A 8 2.25 11.13 22.77
N ARG A 9 2.54 12.20 23.51
CA ARG A 9 1.55 13.28 23.76
C ARG A 9 1.09 13.94 22.46
N GLN A 10 2.01 14.23 21.54
CA GLN A 10 1.68 14.81 20.24
C GLN A 10 0.77 13.89 19.40
N MET A 11 1.03 12.59 19.39
CA MET A 11 0.18 11.62 18.67
C MET A 11 -1.25 11.58 19.24
N TYR A 12 -1.40 11.62 20.57
CA TYR A 12 -2.73 11.69 21.20
C TYR A 12 -3.48 12.97 20.86
N GLN A 13 -2.79 14.13 20.93
CA GLN A 13 -3.38 15.41 20.59
C GLN A 13 -3.82 15.46 19.13
N ALA A 14 -2.96 14.99 18.21
CA ALA A 14 -3.29 14.90 16.80
C ALA A 14 -4.49 13.97 16.55
N GLY A 15 -4.58 12.84 17.26
CA GLY A 15 -5.73 11.94 17.18
C GLY A 15 -7.04 12.58 17.64
N PHE A 16 -7.02 13.38 18.70
CA PHE A 16 -8.18 14.13 19.17
C PHE A 16 -8.60 15.21 18.16
N GLN A 17 -7.64 15.98 17.65
CA GLN A 17 -7.90 17.03 16.67
C GLN A 17 -8.51 16.48 15.38
N ARG A 18 -8.04 15.32 14.90
CA ARG A 18 -8.64 14.65 13.73
C ARG A 18 -10.12 14.32 13.95
N LYS A 19 -10.46 13.72 15.10
CA LYS A 19 -11.84 13.35 15.43
C LYS A 19 -12.74 14.58 15.56
N SER A 20 -12.25 15.65 16.20
CA SER A 20 -12.99 16.91 16.31
C SER A 20 -13.25 17.50 14.93
N ALA A 21 -12.21 17.59 14.09
CA ALA A 21 -12.32 18.12 12.74
C ALA A 21 -13.27 17.28 11.87
N GLU A 22 -13.25 15.96 11.98
CA GLU A 22 -14.18 15.07 11.27
C GLU A 22 -15.63 15.26 11.73
N ALA A 23 -15.86 15.41 13.05
CA ALA A 23 -17.21 15.62 13.60
C ALA A 23 -17.78 17.01 13.31
N GLU A 24 -16.93 18.03 13.22
CA GLU A 24 -17.31 19.42 12.94
C GLU A 24 -17.44 19.71 11.45
N PHE A 25 -16.84 18.89 10.58
CA PHE A 25 -16.87 19.12 9.14
C PHE A 25 -18.27 18.94 8.58
N THR A 26 -18.69 19.89 7.74
CA THR A 26 -19.95 19.84 7.00
C THR A 26 -19.66 19.93 5.52
N GLY A 27 -20.24 19.01 4.74
CA GLY A 27 -20.04 18.93 3.29
C GLY A 27 -19.61 17.53 2.82
N PRO A 28 -19.25 17.41 1.54
CA PRO A 28 -18.80 16.15 0.94
C PRO A 28 -17.53 15.61 1.62
N SER A 29 -17.43 14.28 1.76
CA SER A 29 -16.26 13.63 2.33
C SER A 29 -14.96 13.97 1.59
N GLU A 30 -15.02 14.20 0.29
CA GLU A 30 -13.86 14.59 -0.52
C GLU A 30 -13.27 15.94 -0.12
N ASP A 31 -14.13 16.91 0.22
CA ASP A 31 -13.70 18.24 0.69
C ASP A 31 -13.06 18.15 2.08
N PHE A 32 -13.56 17.26 2.93
CA PHE A 32 -12.90 16.97 4.20
C PHE A 32 -11.49 16.44 3.97
N LEU A 33 -11.33 15.45 3.09
CA LEU A 33 -10.01 14.89 2.75
C LEU A 33 -9.04 15.95 2.22
N ARG A 34 -9.51 16.84 1.33
CA ARG A 34 -8.71 17.99 0.87
C ARG A 34 -8.28 18.88 2.04
N SER A 35 -9.18 19.15 2.98
CA SER A 35 -8.90 20.00 4.14
C SER A 35 -7.82 19.46 5.07
N LEU A 36 -7.58 18.14 5.04
CA LEU A 36 -6.56 17.47 5.85
C LEU A 36 -5.14 17.71 5.33
N ALA A 37 -4.97 18.18 4.09
CA ALA A 37 -3.68 18.33 3.43
C ALA A 37 -2.85 17.03 3.51
N LEU A 38 -3.45 15.94 3.03
CA LEU A 38 -2.85 14.61 3.06
C LEU A 38 -1.60 14.56 2.18
N VAL A 39 -0.50 14.09 2.75
CA VAL A 39 0.76 13.85 2.02
C VAL A 39 1.15 12.39 2.20
N MET A 40 1.07 11.63 1.11
CA MET A 40 1.53 10.25 1.02
C MET A 40 2.97 10.22 0.51
N ARG A 41 3.83 9.45 1.18
CA ARG A 41 5.17 9.14 0.67
C ARG A 41 5.35 7.64 0.53
N ILE A 42 5.63 7.19 -0.68
CA ILE A 42 6.09 5.84 -0.99
C ILE A 42 7.61 5.92 -1.17
N GLN A 43 8.35 5.01 -0.57
CA GLN A 43 9.81 4.96 -0.67
C GLN A 43 10.32 3.52 -0.64
N ARG A 44 11.51 3.29 -1.20
CA ARG A 44 12.22 2.02 -1.02
C ARG A 44 12.57 1.86 0.46
N ALA A 45 12.30 0.69 1.01
CA ALA A 45 12.59 0.38 2.40
C ALA A 45 14.10 0.45 2.64
N THR A 46 14.52 1.02 3.76
CA THR A 46 15.86 0.77 4.30
C THR A 46 15.76 -0.22 5.46
N GLU A 47 16.90 -0.65 5.97
CA GLU A 47 16.99 -1.52 7.14
C GLU A 47 16.26 -0.92 8.37
N GLU A 48 16.26 0.41 8.52
CA GLU A 48 15.52 1.08 9.61
C GLU A 48 14.01 0.91 9.43
N GLU A 49 13.48 1.10 8.22
CA GLU A 49 12.05 0.94 7.97
C GLU A 49 11.59 -0.51 8.12
N LEU A 50 12.42 -1.50 7.76
CA LEU A 50 12.06 -2.92 7.91
C LEU A 50 11.65 -3.27 9.35
N SER A 51 12.36 -2.71 10.34
CA SER A 51 12.03 -2.88 11.76
C SER A 51 10.64 -2.35 12.15
N ARG A 52 10.18 -1.29 11.47
CA ARG A 52 8.87 -0.66 11.70
C ARG A 52 7.75 -1.32 10.90
N VAL A 53 8.09 -1.98 9.80
CA VAL A 53 7.15 -2.62 8.86
C VAL A 53 6.70 -3.99 9.35
N GLU A 54 7.53 -4.71 10.12
CA GLU A 54 7.14 -6.01 10.69
C GLU A 54 5.88 -5.90 11.58
N GLU A 55 5.74 -4.82 12.35
CA GLU A 55 4.54 -4.58 13.15
C GLU A 55 3.29 -4.40 12.27
N LEU A 56 3.42 -3.79 11.08
CA LEU A 56 2.31 -3.63 10.15
C LEU A 56 1.85 -4.98 9.63
N THR A 57 2.76 -5.82 9.12
CA THR A 57 2.38 -7.11 8.54
C THR A 57 1.67 -8.00 9.56
N LEU A 58 2.08 -7.98 10.83
CA LEU A 58 1.46 -8.74 11.91
C LEU A 58 0.08 -8.21 12.34
N ARG A 59 -0.15 -6.89 12.27
CA ARG A 59 -1.40 -6.27 12.75
C ARG A 59 -2.47 -6.05 11.67
N THR A 60 -2.13 -6.12 10.39
CA THR A 60 -3.04 -5.79 9.29
C THR A 60 -3.74 -7.01 8.68
N SER A 61 -4.40 -7.85 9.49
CA SER A 61 -5.04 -9.07 8.96
C SER A 61 -6.20 -8.81 7.98
N GLN A 62 -6.97 -7.74 8.17
CA GLN A 62 -8.06 -7.35 7.25
C GLN A 62 -7.58 -6.60 6.00
N MET A 63 -6.42 -5.97 6.09
CA MET A 63 -5.89 -5.08 5.07
C MET A 63 -4.60 -5.64 4.45
N ASN A 64 -4.49 -6.96 4.42
CA ASN A 64 -3.44 -7.73 3.75
C ASN A 64 -4.08 -8.58 2.65
N ALA A 65 -3.65 -8.35 1.40
CA ALA A 65 -4.23 -9.00 0.22
C ALA A 65 -4.09 -10.54 0.21
N THR A 66 -3.04 -11.08 0.82
CA THR A 66 -2.75 -12.51 0.80
C THR A 66 -2.88 -13.15 2.18
N GLY A 67 -2.88 -12.36 3.25
CA GLY A 67 -2.75 -12.84 4.62
C GLY A 67 -1.41 -13.56 4.88
N VAL A 68 -0.42 -13.35 4.01
CA VAL A 68 0.93 -13.89 4.16
C VAL A 68 1.76 -12.90 4.98
N HIS A 69 2.46 -13.43 5.98
CA HIS A 69 3.36 -12.65 6.83
C HIS A 69 4.80 -12.90 6.38
N TYR A 70 5.53 -11.81 6.18
CA TYR A 70 6.96 -11.85 5.85
C TYR A 70 7.75 -11.49 7.10
N SER A 71 8.68 -12.36 7.48
CA SER A 71 9.63 -12.08 8.55
C SER A 71 10.62 -11.00 8.12
N ILE A 72 11.24 -10.30 9.09
CA ILE A 72 12.32 -9.35 8.82
C ILE A 72 13.43 -9.97 7.97
N ALA A 73 13.81 -11.23 8.24
CA ALA A 73 14.85 -11.91 7.47
C ALA A 73 14.44 -12.11 6.01
N ALA A 74 13.17 -12.46 5.76
CA ALA A 74 12.65 -12.59 4.40
C ALA A 74 12.61 -11.23 3.69
N LEU A 75 12.12 -10.18 4.35
CA LEU A 75 12.09 -8.83 3.78
C LEU A 75 13.50 -8.31 3.46
N ARG A 76 14.49 -8.57 4.33
CA ARG A 76 15.89 -8.20 4.10
C ARG A 76 16.48 -8.95 2.90
N ALA A 77 16.18 -10.23 2.76
CA ALA A 77 16.63 -11.00 1.60
C ALA A 77 16.01 -10.47 0.29
N LEU A 78 14.74 -10.07 0.31
CA LEU A 78 14.07 -9.44 -0.83
C LEU A 78 14.67 -8.07 -1.14
N LEU A 79 14.98 -7.27 -0.12
CA LEU A 79 15.60 -5.95 -0.30
C LEU A 79 16.99 -6.03 -0.98
N ALA A 80 17.71 -7.14 -0.79
CA ALA A 80 19.00 -7.39 -1.42
C ALA A 80 18.91 -7.94 -2.87
N ASP A 81 17.73 -8.41 -3.32
CA ASP A 81 17.53 -8.89 -4.69
C ASP A 81 17.15 -7.71 -5.60
N PRO A 82 17.95 -7.36 -6.62
CA PRO A 82 17.67 -6.22 -7.51
C PRO A 82 16.40 -6.38 -8.35
N ARG A 83 15.82 -7.60 -8.42
CA ARG A 83 14.52 -7.82 -9.05
C ARG A 83 13.36 -7.44 -8.16
N HIS A 84 13.58 -7.20 -6.88
CA HIS A 84 12.53 -6.89 -5.93
C HIS A 84 12.53 -5.42 -5.51
N GLU A 85 11.33 -4.89 -5.32
CA GLU A 85 11.11 -3.60 -4.69
C GLU A 85 10.34 -3.86 -3.39
N VAL A 86 10.97 -3.52 -2.26
CA VAL A 86 10.31 -3.49 -0.96
C VAL A 86 9.99 -2.03 -0.68
N LEU A 87 8.71 -1.67 -0.75
CA LEU A 87 8.28 -0.29 -0.65
C LEU A 87 7.48 -0.07 0.63
N VAL A 88 7.74 1.06 1.29
CA VAL A 88 7.05 1.48 2.49
C VAL A 88 6.29 2.74 2.20
N THR A 89 5.01 2.75 2.60
CA THR A 89 4.15 3.92 2.50
C THR A 89 4.03 4.58 3.86
N THR A 90 4.21 5.88 3.92
CA THR A 90 3.89 6.73 5.07
C THR A 90 2.83 7.75 4.69
N LEU A 91 2.08 8.21 5.69
CA LEU A 91 1.04 9.22 5.49
C LEU A 91 1.12 10.28 6.59
N THR A 92 0.98 11.55 6.21
CA THR A 92 0.86 12.68 7.13
C THR A 92 -0.34 13.53 6.75
N ASP A 93 -0.95 14.17 7.74
CA ASP A 93 -1.93 15.24 7.53
C ASP A 93 -1.52 16.49 8.33
N ARG A 94 -2.31 17.55 8.24
CA ARG A 94 -2.07 18.82 8.95
C ARG A 94 -1.97 18.69 10.48
N PHE A 95 -2.47 17.59 11.07
CA PHE A 95 -2.41 17.35 12.51
C PHE A 95 -1.18 16.54 12.92
N GLY A 96 -0.53 15.86 11.96
CA GLY A 96 0.73 15.16 12.18
C GLY A 96 0.84 13.83 11.41
N PRO A 97 1.84 13.00 11.72
CA PRO A 97 2.07 11.75 11.02
C PRO A 97 1.12 10.62 11.47
N HIS A 98 0.73 9.77 10.52
CA HIS A 98 0.14 8.45 10.76
C HIS A 98 1.19 7.34 10.90
N GLY A 99 2.44 7.65 10.53
CA GLY A 99 3.57 6.72 10.54
C GLY A 99 3.63 5.89 9.26
N ALA A 100 4.27 4.72 9.34
CA ALA A 100 4.20 3.72 8.28
C ALA A 100 2.78 3.13 8.23
N VAL A 101 2.20 3.12 7.05
CA VAL A 101 0.79 2.75 6.80
C VAL A 101 0.63 1.77 5.64
N GLY A 102 1.70 1.42 4.94
CA GLY A 102 1.64 0.45 3.85
C GLY A 102 2.96 -0.24 3.59
N LEU A 103 2.87 -1.46 3.07
CA LEU A 103 3.97 -2.26 2.54
C LEU A 103 3.56 -2.80 1.17
N GLN A 104 4.43 -2.62 0.17
CA GLN A 104 4.30 -3.26 -1.13
C GLN A 104 5.54 -4.10 -1.40
N LEU A 105 5.32 -5.35 -1.83
CA LEU A 105 6.39 -6.23 -2.29
C LEU A 105 6.18 -6.49 -3.78
N LEU A 106 7.07 -5.95 -4.60
CA LEU A 106 7.06 -6.13 -6.05
C LEU A 106 8.22 -7.04 -6.46
N GLU A 107 7.99 -7.97 -7.38
CA GLU A 107 9.03 -8.62 -8.17
C GLU A 107 8.91 -8.15 -9.62
N LYS A 108 9.99 -7.62 -10.19
CA LYS A 108 10.02 -7.06 -11.54
C LYS A 108 10.54 -8.12 -12.52
N HIS A 109 9.74 -8.40 -13.55
CA HIS A 109 10.14 -9.16 -14.73
C HIS A 109 10.10 -8.25 -15.97
N ALA A 110 10.62 -8.76 -17.09
CA ALA A 110 10.76 -7.98 -18.31
C ALA A 110 9.41 -7.49 -18.88
N SER A 111 8.35 -8.29 -18.79
CA SER A 111 7.02 -7.98 -19.35
C SER A 111 5.91 -7.87 -18.30
N VAL A 112 6.22 -8.13 -17.02
CA VAL A 112 5.23 -8.12 -15.95
C VAL A 112 5.87 -7.76 -14.61
N TRP A 113 5.20 -6.93 -13.83
CA TRP A 113 5.52 -6.75 -12.43
C TRP A 113 4.54 -7.53 -11.58
N HIS A 114 5.08 -8.29 -10.62
CA HIS A 114 4.33 -9.16 -9.73
C HIS A 114 4.25 -8.53 -8.34
N LEU A 115 3.08 -7.98 -8.01
CA LEU A 115 2.72 -7.52 -6.67
C LEU A 115 2.41 -8.71 -5.77
N LYS A 116 3.43 -9.17 -5.05
CA LYS A 116 3.37 -10.33 -4.14
C LYS A 116 2.59 -10.04 -2.86
N LEU A 117 2.62 -8.78 -2.42
CA LEU A 117 1.94 -8.33 -1.22
C LEU A 117 1.59 -6.85 -1.34
N LEU A 118 0.33 -6.52 -1.08
CA LEU A 118 -0.09 -5.21 -0.60
C LEU A 118 -0.68 -5.38 0.79
N ALA A 119 -0.09 -4.68 1.76
CA ALA A 119 -0.63 -4.53 3.09
C ALA A 119 -0.77 -3.05 3.44
N THR A 120 -1.89 -2.65 4.04
CA THR A 120 -2.12 -1.27 4.49
C THR A 120 -2.69 -1.23 5.90
N SER A 121 -2.51 -0.13 6.61
CA SER A 121 -3.11 0.07 7.93
C SER A 121 -4.61 0.33 7.80
N CYS A 122 -5.43 -0.33 8.64
CA CYS A 122 -6.87 -0.08 8.69
C CYS A 122 -7.22 1.37 9.09
N ARG A 123 -6.31 2.08 9.76
CA ARG A 123 -6.52 3.47 10.23
C ARG A 123 -6.56 4.51 9.10
N VAL A 124 -6.07 4.16 7.91
CA VAL A 124 -5.98 5.08 6.77
C VAL A 124 -6.85 4.67 5.59
N VAL A 125 -7.76 3.72 5.82
CA VAL A 125 -8.71 3.23 4.82
C VAL A 125 -9.65 4.32 4.37
N SER A 126 -10.16 5.14 5.30
CA SER A 126 -11.04 6.28 5.01
C SER A 126 -10.38 7.34 4.12
N PHE A 127 -9.04 7.38 4.06
CA PHE A 127 -8.29 8.28 3.20
C PHE A 127 -8.06 7.73 1.79
N GLY A 128 -8.51 6.50 1.49
CA GLY A 128 -8.32 5.87 0.18
C GLY A 128 -6.90 5.37 -0.09
N THR A 129 -6.08 5.20 0.96
CA THR A 129 -4.64 4.87 0.84
C THR A 129 -4.35 3.69 -0.09
N GLY A 130 -5.12 2.60 0.04
CA GLY A 130 -4.95 1.41 -0.81
C GLY A 130 -5.18 1.70 -2.30
N SER A 131 -6.23 2.45 -2.62
CA SER A 131 -6.53 2.84 -4.01
C SER A 131 -5.46 3.74 -4.60
N VAL A 132 -4.91 4.68 -3.82
CA VAL A 132 -3.82 5.56 -4.27
C VAL A 132 -2.55 4.78 -4.56
N ILE A 133 -2.18 3.84 -3.69
CA ILE A 133 -1.01 2.96 -3.90
C ILE A 133 -1.19 2.13 -5.17
N LEU A 134 -2.37 1.51 -5.35
CA LEU A 134 -2.66 0.71 -6.54
C LEU A 134 -2.64 1.57 -7.81
N GLY A 135 -3.30 2.73 -7.81
CA GLY A 135 -3.30 3.66 -8.95
C GLY A 135 -1.89 4.12 -9.32
N TRP A 136 -1.04 4.41 -8.32
CA TRP A 136 0.37 4.72 -8.56
C TRP A 136 1.14 3.55 -9.19
N LEU A 137 0.98 2.33 -8.67
CA LEU A 137 1.62 1.13 -9.25
C LEU A 137 1.15 0.88 -10.69
N VAL A 138 -0.14 1.05 -10.97
CA VAL A 138 -0.73 0.97 -12.32
C VAL A 138 -0.08 2.00 -13.24
N GLY A 139 0.04 3.25 -12.80
CA GLY A 139 0.70 4.30 -13.57
C GLY A 139 2.18 4.00 -13.86
N GLU A 140 2.94 3.48 -12.89
CA GLU A 140 4.35 3.11 -13.12
C GLU A 140 4.49 1.91 -14.06
N ALA A 141 3.64 0.90 -13.94
CA ALA A 141 3.65 -0.26 -14.83
C ALA A 141 3.24 0.12 -16.26
N SER A 142 2.25 1.01 -16.41
CA SER A 142 1.83 1.56 -17.71
C SER A 142 3.00 2.29 -18.39
N ARG A 143 3.74 3.12 -17.65
CA ARG A 143 4.93 3.82 -18.17
C ARG A 143 6.07 2.88 -18.55
N ALA A 144 6.24 1.78 -17.82
CA ALA A 144 7.21 0.74 -18.16
C ALA A 144 6.75 -0.15 -19.32
N GLY A 145 5.49 -0.06 -19.78
CA GLY A 145 4.94 -0.92 -20.82
C GLY A 145 4.83 -2.38 -20.40
N VAL A 146 4.61 -2.64 -19.10
CA VAL A 146 4.53 -4.00 -18.54
C VAL A 146 3.16 -4.27 -17.95
N HIS A 147 2.78 -5.55 -17.86
CA HIS A 147 1.57 -5.96 -17.16
C HIS A 147 1.72 -5.86 -15.64
N LEU A 148 0.59 -5.88 -14.92
CA LEU A 148 0.56 -6.13 -13.49
C LEU A 148 -0.13 -7.45 -13.17
N ILE A 149 0.52 -8.22 -12.30
CA ILE A 149 -0.09 -9.36 -11.62
C ILE A 149 -0.03 -9.11 -10.14
N ALA A 150 -1.11 -9.39 -9.42
CA ALA A 150 -1.13 -9.28 -7.98
C ALA A 150 -1.60 -10.59 -7.34
N ASP A 151 -0.87 -11.03 -6.32
CA ASP A 151 -1.29 -12.16 -5.50
C ASP A 151 -2.43 -11.73 -4.59
N PHE A 152 -3.47 -12.57 -4.51
CA PHE A 152 -4.61 -12.38 -3.64
C PHE A 152 -5.05 -13.72 -3.07
N ARG A 153 -5.30 -13.81 -1.77
CA ARG A 153 -5.92 -14.99 -1.15
C ARG A 153 -7.13 -14.54 -0.39
N ARG A 154 -8.30 -14.98 -0.82
CA ARG A 154 -9.55 -14.63 -0.15
C ARG A 154 -9.58 -15.22 1.26
N THR A 155 -9.94 -14.38 2.22
CA THR A 155 -10.21 -14.78 3.62
C THR A 155 -11.50 -14.11 4.08
N GLU A 156 -12.04 -14.52 5.22
CA GLU A 156 -13.21 -13.88 5.83
C GLU A 156 -12.96 -12.39 6.19
N ARG A 157 -11.69 -11.99 6.31
CA ARG A 157 -11.28 -10.69 6.86
C ARG A 157 -10.85 -9.68 5.82
N ASN A 158 -10.44 -10.10 4.62
CA ASN A 158 -9.81 -9.22 3.63
C ASN A 158 -10.69 -8.86 2.44
N ARG A 159 -12.01 -8.91 2.58
CA ARG A 159 -12.97 -8.49 1.55
C ARG A 159 -12.72 -7.07 1.04
N MET A 160 -12.28 -6.16 1.90
CA MET A 160 -11.94 -4.79 1.49
C MET A 160 -10.78 -4.73 0.51
N MET A 161 -9.79 -5.64 0.64
CA MET A 161 -8.68 -5.75 -0.30
C MET A 161 -9.14 -6.28 -1.66
N GLU A 162 -10.05 -7.25 -1.66
CA GLU A 162 -10.66 -7.74 -2.91
C GLU A 162 -11.32 -6.59 -3.67
N ILE A 163 -12.17 -5.82 -2.98
CA ILE A 163 -12.87 -4.67 -3.55
C ILE A 163 -11.85 -3.65 -4.10
N ALA A 164 -10.80 -3.32 -3.35
CA ALA A 164 -9.78 -2.39 -3.80
C ALA A 164 -9.07 -2.86 -5.08
N TYR A 165 -8.73 -4.15 -5.17
CA TYR A 165 -8.13 -4.72 -6.38
C TYR A 165 -9.09 -4.68 -7.57
N ARG A 166 -10.37 -5.03 -7.37
CA ARG A 166 -11.38 -4.97 -8.43
C ARG A 166 -11.61 -3.54 -8.93
N LEU A 167 -11.71 -2.57 -8.02
CA LEU A 167 -11.86 -1.15 -8.38
C LEU A 167 -10.63 -0.59 -9.10
N ALA A 168 -9.44 -1.11 -8.79
CA ALA A 168 -8.23 -0.79 -9.54
C ALA A 168 -8.16 -1.47 -10.92
N GLY A 169 -9.10 -2.38 -11.23
CA GLY A 169 -9.21 -3.07 -12.53
C GLY A 169 -8.62 -4.47 -12.58
N PHE A 170 -8.17 -5.03 -11.46
CA PHE A 170 -7.61 -6.38 -11.45
C PHE A 170 -8.69 -7.46 -11.66
N THR A 171 -8.50 -8.32 -12.67
CA THR A 171 -9.42 -9.39 -13.05
C THR A 171 -8.81 -10.78 -12.81
N GLY A 172 -9.62 -11.83 -12.86
CA GLY A 172 -9.14 -13.21 -12.85
C GLY A 172 -8.74 -13.72 -14.24
N GLU A 173 -8.76 -12.88 -15.27
CA GLU A 173 -8.64 -13.33 -16.65
C GLU A 173 -7.25 -13.91 -16.95
N PRO A 174 -7.18 -15.03 -17.69
CA PRO A 174 -5.91 -15.61 -18.07
C PRO A 174 -5.14 -14.64 -18.98
N CYS A 175 -3.83 -14.60 -18.79
CA CYS A 175 -2.94 -13.81 -19.64
C CYS A 175 -1.60 -14.53 -19.77
N GLU A 176 -1.01 -14.51 -20.97
CA GLU A 176 0.27 -15.17 -21.27
C GLU A 176 1.43 -14.62 -20.43
N CYS A 177 1.36 -13.36 -19.97
CA CYS A 177 2.36 -12.76 -19.09
C CYS A 177 2.56 -13.55 -17.77
N ARG A 178 1.58 -14.40 -17.38
CA ARG A 178 1.66 -15.28 -16.20
C ARG A 178 2.66 -16.43 -16.37
N ALA A 179 2.99 -16.83 -17.60
CA ALA A 179 3.74 -18.06 -17.89
C ALA A 179 5.17 -18.06 -17.29
N GLY A 180 5.77 -16.89 -17.12
CA GLY A 180 7.11 -16.74 -16.55
C GLY A 180 7.17 -16.67 -15.03
N LEU A 181 6.01 -16.66 -14.34
CA LEU A 181 5.95 -16.55 -12.89
C LEU A 181 5.94 -17.93 -12.24
N ALA A 182 6.90 -18.19 -11.34
CA ALA A 182 6.91 -19.38 -10.48
C ALA A 182 5.53 -19.58 -9.82
N PRO A 183 5.03 -20.79 -9.56
CA PRO A 183 3.71 -20.98 -8.95
C PRO A 183 3.61 -20.29 -7.57
N PRO A 184 2.40 -19.91 -7.13
CA PRO A 184 2.21 -19.36 -5.79
C PRO A 184 2.78 -20.31 -4.73
N ARG A 185 3.58 -19.77 -3.80
CA ARG A 185 4.20 -20.58 -2.74
C ARG A 185 3.18 -21.01 -1.68
N GLU A 186 2.14 -20.21 -1.51
CA GLU A 186 1.15 -20.35 -0.45
C GLU A 186 -0.16 -20.92 -1.02
N PRO A 187 -0.74 -21.97 -0.40
CA PRO A 187 -2.02 -22.52 -0.83
C PRO A 187 -3.14 -21.47 -0.83
N GLY A 188 -3.98 -21.52 -1.85
CA GLY A 188 -5.14 -20.63 -2.00
C GLY A 188 -4.83 -19.20 -2.47
N VAL A 189 -3.55 -18.89 -2.77
CA VAL A 189 -3.21 -17.64 -3.45
C VAL A 189 -3.57 -17.74 -4.93
N GLU A 190 -4.44 -16.84 -5.36
CA GLU A 190 -4.82 -16.59 -6.74
C GLU A 190 -4.01 -15.44 -7.33
N ARG A 191 -3.92 -15.41 -8.67
CA ARG A 191 -3.29 -14.32 -9.41
C ARG A 191 -4.33 -13.50 -10.13
N LEU A 192 -4.46 -12.25 -9.71
CA LEU A 192 -5.26 -11.26 -10.39
C LEU A 192 -4.38 -10.49 -11.38
N HIS A 193 -4.90 -10.23 -12.56
CA HIS A 193 -4.17 -9.61 -13.67
C HIS A 193 -4.79 -8.26 -14.03
N LEU A 194 -3.94 -7.35 -14.50
CA LEU A 194 -4.34 -6.08 -15.05
C LEU A 194 -3.36 -5.68 -16.18
N LEU A 195 -3.92 -5.23 -17.30
CA LEU A 195 -3.21 -4.49 -18.33
C LEU A 195 -3.25 -2.99 -17.96
N PRO A 196 -2.13 -2.35 -17.59
CA PRO A 196 -2.18 -0.99 -17.07
C PRO A 196 -2.47 0.06 -18.13
N GLU A 197 -3.49 0.87 -17.87
CA GLU A 197 -3.76 2.11 -18.60
C GLU A 197 -3.19 3.32 -17.82
N PRO A 198 -2.88 4.44 -18.50
CA PRO A 198 -2.49 5.67 -17.82
C PRO A 198 -3.54 6.07 -16.80
N HIS A 199 -3.11 6.32 -15.57
CA HIS A 199 -3.98 6.70 -14.46
C HIS A 199 -3.56 8.06 -13.88
N ASP A 200 -4.55 8.93 -13.68
CA ASP A 200 -4.32 10.24 -13.06
C ASP A 200 -4.11 10.13 -11.55
N SER A 201 -3.42 11.12 -10.99
CA SER A 201 -3.23 11.17 -9.54
C SER A 201 -4.53 11.55 -8.84
N PRO A 202 -4.79 11.01 -7.63
CA PRO A 202 -6.00 11.32 -6.89
C PRO A 202 -6.04 12.81 -6.50
N PRO A 203 -7.22 13.47 -6.57
CA PRO A 203 -7.33 14.92 -6.33
C PRO A 203 -7.25 15.32 -4.85
N THR A 204 -7.26 14.35 -3.93
CA THR A 204 -7.41 14.58 -2.48
C THR A 204 -6.12 14.50 -1.68
N MET A 205 -5.01 14.09 -2.29
CA MET A 205 -3.73 13.99 -1.58
C MET A 205 -2.53 14.25 -2.48
N GLU A 206 -1.48 14.80 -1.90
CA GLU A 206 -0.17 14.89 -2.53
C GLU A 206 0.55 13.54 -2.42
N LEU A 207 1.11 13.07 -3.52
CA LEU A 207 1.87 11.82 -3.58
C LEU A 207 3.33 12.09 -3.96
N HIS A 208 4.26 11.71 -3.09
CA HIS A 208 5.66 11.57 -3.45
C HIS A 208 6.03 10.09 -3.50
N ALA A 209 6.54 9.64 -4.63
CA ALA A 209 6.90 8.25 -4.82
C ALA A 209 8.13 8.13 -5.74
N PRO A 210 8.96 7.08 -5.61
CA PRO A 210 10.06 6.84 -6.52
C PRO A 210 9.54 6.54 -7.93
N ARG A 211 10.43 6.67 -8.90
CA ARG A 211 10.26 6.06 -10.22
C ARG A 211 10.70 4.61 -10.18
N LEU A 212 9.84 3.73 -10.69
CA LEU A 212 10.11 2.32 -10.89
C LEU A 212 10.41 2.01 -12.36
N ALA A 213 9.86 2.80 -13.29
CA ALA A 213 10.14 2.76 -14.73
C ALA A 213 11.30 3.69 -15.08
#